data_AF-A0A2G5VXF2-F1
#
_entry.id   AF-A0A2G5VXF2-F1
#
_cell.length_a   1.000
_cell.length_b   1.000
_cell.length_c   1.000
_cell.angle_alpha   90.00
_cell.angle_beta   90.00
_cell.angle_gamma   90.00
#
_symmetry.space_group_name_H-M   'P 1'
#
loop_
_entity.id
_entity.type
_entity.pdbx_description
1 polymer ?
#
loop_
_entity_poly.entity_id
_entity_poly.type
_entity_poly.pdbx_seq_one_letter_code
_entity_poly.pdbx_strand_id
1 'polypeptide(L)' 'MVSNSLENVKTYKKLGLGSLSLLIFVLGLLFSVSIGKYDAIGDHVLRFIGENPWSNGGTGLHYTIFYSLVFLYTSINYWL' A
#
# COMPACT_ATOMS: atom_id res chain seq x y z
N MET A 1 -28.70 1.00 46.72
CA MET A 1 -27.41 0.39 46.33
C MET A 1 -27.30 0.49 44.83
N VAL A 2 -26.54 1.48 44.34
CA VAL A 2 -26.30 1.68 42.90
C VAL A 2 -25.17 0.73 42.52
N SER A 3 -25.49 -0.42 41.91
CA SER A 3 -24.46 -1.17 41.21
C SER A 3 -24.16 -0.39 39.94
N ASN A 4 -23.04 0.32 39.93
CA ASN A 4 -22.43 0.84 38.73
C ASN A 4 -22.11 -0.34 37.81
N SER A 5 -23.09 -0.76 37.00
CA SER A 5 -22.85 -1.57 35.82
C SER A 5 -22.17 -0.67 34.80
N LEU A 6 -20.89 -0.42 35.03
CA LEU A 6 -19.99 -0.02 33.96
C LEU A 6 -19.93 -1.23 33.03
N GLU A 7 -20.94 -1.34 32.16
CA GLU A 7 -20.83 -2.13 30.94
C GLU A 7 -19.49 -1.73 30.33
N ASN A 8 -18.58 -2.69 30.26
CA ASN A 8 -17.38 -2.58 29.48
C ASN A 8 -17.82 -2.61 28.01
N VAL A 9 -18.40 -1.49 27.53
CA VAL A 9 -18.81 -1.33 26.15
C VAL A 9 -17.53 -1.31 25.34
N LYS A 10 -17.17 -2.48 24.80
CA LYS A 10 -16.03 -2.66 23.92
C LYS A 10 -16.30 -1.86 22.65
N THR A 11 -15.92 -0.58 22.67
CA THR A 11 -16.06 0.33 21.54
C THR A 11 -15.09 -0.12 20.46
N TYR A 12 -15.60 -0.77 19.42
CA TYR A 12 -14.80 -1.11 18.26
C TYR A 12 -14.44 0.19 17.54
N LYS A 13 -13.14 0.51 17.47
CA LYS A 13 -12.67 1.62 16.65
C LYS A 13 -13.02 1.31 15.20
N LYS A 14 -13.92 2.10 14.61
CA LYS A 14 -14.24 2.00 13.19
C LYS A 14 -13.04 2.48 12.38
N LEU A 15 -12.48 1.61 11.55
CA LEU A 15 -11.51 1.99 10.53
C LEU A 15 -12.24 2.87 9.50
N GLY A 16 -11.77 4.09 9.31
CA GLY A 16 -12.31 5.04 8.33
C GLY A 16 -11.54 5.01 7.01
N LEU A 17 -12.09 5.63 5.97
CA LEU A 17 -11.46 5.73 4.64
C LEU A 17 -10.03 6.30 4.71
N GLY A 18 -9.77 7.26 5.62
CA GLY A 18 -8.42 7.78 5.84
C GLY A 18 -7.40 6.74 6.33
N SER A 19 -7.83 5.73 7.12
CA SER A 19 -6.94 4.63 7.52
C SER A 19 -6.63 3.67 6.37
N LEU A 20 -7.56 3.52 5.43
CA LEU A 20 -7.34 2.78 4.18
C LEU A 20 -6.39 3.56 3.25
N SER A 21 -6.56 4.87 3.14
CA SER A 21 -5.65 5.74 2.39
C SER A 21 -4.21 5.63 2.86
N LEU A 22 -3.98 5.66 4.19
CA LEU A 22 -2.64 5.50 4.77
C LEU A 22 -2.04 4.13 4.44
N LEU A 23 -2.83 3.07 4.50
CA LEU A 23 -2.38 1.72 4.14
C LEU A 23 -1.93 1.67 2.67
N ILE A 24 -2.75 2.19 1.76
CA ILE A 24 -2.43 2.21 0.31
C ILE A 24 -1.19 3.06 0.04
N PHE A 25 -1.01 4.17 0.75
CA PHE A 25 0.19 5.00 0.65
C PHE A 25 1.45 4.22 1.01
N VAL A 26 1.44 3.54 2.17
CA VAL A 26 2.57 2.74 2.63
C VAL A 26 2.87 1.59 1.66
N LEU A 27 1.83 0.95 1.11
CA LEU A 27 2.01 -0.08 0.09
C LEU A 27 2.68 0.48 -1.18
N GLY A 28 2.26 1.66 -1.65
CA GLY A 28 2.89 2.33 -2.80
C GLY A 28 4.37 2.66 -2.56
N LEU A 29 4.71 3.13 -1.34
CA LEU A 29 6.10 3.35 -0.97
C LEU A 29 6.91 2.06 -0.97
N LEU A 30 6.42 1.01 -0.29
CA LEU A 30 7.08 -0.29 -0.23
C LEU A 30 7.26 -0.89 -1.63
N PHE A 31 6.27 -0.73 -2.51
CA PHE A 31 6.33 -1.19 -3.90
C PHE A 31 7.50 -0.56 -4.67
N SER A 32 7.84 0.69 -4.36
CA SER A 32 8.93 1.43 -5.01
C SER A 32 10.30 1.26 -4.35
N VAL A 33 10.38 0.64 -3.16
CA VAL A 33 11.66 0.50 -2.44
C VAL A 33 12.52 -0.59 -3.07
N SER A 34 13.75 -0.23 -3.42
CA SER A 34 14.85 -1.14 -3.74
C SER A 34 15.87 -1.12 -2.61
N ILE A 35 16.35 -2.31 -2.21
CA ILE A 35 17.32 -2.45 -1.11
C ILE A 35 18.67 -2.88 -1.71
N GLY A 36 19.58 -1.92 -1.88
CA GLY A 36 20.96 -2.18 -2.29
C GLY A 36 21.06 -2.79 -3.70
N LYS A 37 21.44 -4.07 -3.78
CA LYS A 37 21.59 -4.79 -5.07
C LYS A 37 20.33 -5.57 -5.47
N TYR A 38 19.29 -5.53 -4.65
CA TYR A 38 18.04 -6.23 -4.91
C TYR A 38 17.09 -5.35 -5.70
N ASP A 39 16.37 -5.96 -6.63
CA ASP A 39 15.29 -5.31 -7.39
C ASP A 39 14.25 -4.72 -6.43
N ALA A 40 13.46 -3.75 -6.92
CA ALA A 40 12.39 -3.18 -6.10
C ALA A 40 11.40 -4.27 -5.67
N ILE A 41 10.76 -4.11 -4.50
CA ILE A 41 9.75 -5.07 -4.03
C ILE A 41 8.64 -5.23 -5.10
N GLY A 42 8.25 -4.14 -5.75
CA GLY A 42 7.28 -4.17 -6.84
C GLY A 42 7.75 -4.96 -8.08
N ASP A 43 9.05 -5.02 -8.36
CA ASP A 43 9.59 -5.84 -9.45
C ASP A 43 9.35 -7.32 -9.18
N HIS A 44 9.55 -7.75 -7.94
CA HIS A 44 9.26 -9.12 -7.53
C HIS A 44 7.77 -9.45 -7.64
N VAL A 45 6.89 -8.51 -7.27
CA VAL A 45 5.43 -8.68 -7.41
C VAL A 45 5.04 -8.79 -8.88
N LEU A 46 5.56 -7.92 -9.75
CA LEU A 46 5.29 -7.96 -11.18
C LEU A 46 5.76 -9.28 -11.82
N ARG A 47 6.99 -9.72 -11.49
CA ARG A 47 7.50 -11.02 -11.95
C ARG A 47 6.66 -12.19 -11.44
N PHE A 48 6.15 -12.11 -10.21
CA PHE A 48 5.30 -13.14 -9.63
C PHE A 48 3.96 -13.29 -10.37
N ILE A 49 3.38 -12.19 -10.85
CA ILE A 49 2.16 -12.23 -11.67
C ILE A 49 2.44 -12.52 -13.15
N GLY A 50 3.70 -12.74 -13.54
CA GLY A 50 4.11 -13.06 -14.90
C GLY A 50 4.44 -11.86 -15.80
N GLU A 51 4.47 -10.65 -15.24
CA GLU A 51 4.76 -9.41 -15.96
C GLU A 51 6.24 -9.04 -15.88
N ASN A 52 6.78 -8.45 -16.95
CA ASN A 52 8.12 -7.90 -16.90
C ASN A 52 8.08 -6.52 -16.23
N PRO A 53 8.87 -6.25 -15.16
CA PRO A 53 8.92 -4.93 -14.54
C PRO A 53 9.47 -3.83 -15.45
N TRP A 54 10.15 -4.19 -16.54
CA TRP A 54 10.71 -3.24 -17.51
C TRP A 54 10.11 -3.46 -18.90
N SER A 55 9.97 -2.37 -19.65
CA SER A 55 9.49 -2.42 -21.04
C SER A 55 10.43 -3.16 -21.99
N ASN A 56 11.71 -3.28 -21.64
CA ASN A 56 12.72 -3.94 -22.47
C ASN A 56 13.67 -4.78 -21.63
N GLY A 57 13.18 -5.93 -21.14
CA GLY A 57 13.99 -6.92 -20.42
C GLY A 57 14.37 -6.45 -19.02
N GLY A 58 15.44 -5.66 -18.91
CA GLY A 58 15.91 -5.02 -17.67
C GLY A 58 16.28 -3.55 -17.86
N THR A 59 15.82 -2.93 -18.95
CA THR A 59 16.11 -1.55 -19.31
C THR A 59 14.86 -0.88 -19.90
N GLY A 60 14.89 0.44 -20.07
CA GLY A 60 13.78 1.20 -20.63
C GLY A 60 12.83 1.74 -19.56
N LEU A 61 11.51 1.71 -19.82
CA LEU A 61 10.53 2.18 -18.86
C LEU A 61 10.35 1.16 -17.74
N HIS A 62 10.53 1.61 -16.50
CA HIS A 62 10.36 0.78 -15.32
C HIS A 62 8.90 0.84 -14.87
N TYR A 63 8.09 -0.16 -15.23
CA TYR A 63 6.67 -0.18 -14.92
C TYR A 63 6.37 -0.10 -13.43
N THR A 64 7.26 -0.61 -12.59
CA THR A 64 7.15 -0.57 -11.13
C THR A 64 6.92 0.84 -10.58
N ILE A 65 7.55 1.87 -11.16
CA ILE A 65 7.34 3.25 -10.71
C ILE A 65 5.94 3.75 -11.09
N PHE A 66 5.42 3.35 -12.25
CA PHE A 66 4.09 3.73 -12.71
C PHE A 66 3.00 3.05 -11.86
N TYR A 67 3.18 1.78 -11.50
CA TYR A 67 2.28 1.11 -10.54
C TYR A 67 2.33 1.77 -9.16
N SER A 68 3.51 2.17 -8.69
CA SER A 68 3.65 2.94 -7.44
C SER A 68 2.88 4.27 -7.49
N LEU A 69 2.90 4.97 -8.62
CA LEU A 69 2.12 6.20 -8.82
C LEU A 69 0.61 5.96 -8.78
N VAL A 70 0.13 4.83 -9.32
CA VAL A 70 -1.30 4.45 -9.21
C VAL A 70 -1.70 4.24 -7.75
N PHE A 71 -0.87 3.58 -6.94
CA PHE A 71 -1.13 3.45 -5.50
C PHE A 71 -1.17 4.82 -4.81
N LEU A 72 -0.25 5.73 -5.11
CA LEU A 72 -0.23 7.08 -4.54
C LEU A 72 -1.48 7.89 -4.95
N TYR A 73 -1.84 7.88 -6.23
CA TYR A 73 -3.05 8.53 -6.71
C TYR A 73 -4.29 7.98 -6.01
N THR A 74 -4.41 6.66 -5.92
CA THR A 74 -5.52 6.00 -5.24
C THR A 74 -5.59 6.40 -3.76
N SER A 75 -4.45 6.39 -3.07
CA SER A 75 -4.37 6.81 -1.67
C SER A 75 -4.89 8.23 -1.46
N ILE A 76 -4.51 9.19 -2.31
CA ILE A 76 -4.97 10.58 -2.22
C ILE A 76 -6.49 10.68 -2.43
N ASN A 77 -7.06 9.91 -3.37
CA ASN A 77 -8.50 9.92 -3.62
C ASN A 77 -9.32 9.33 -2.46
N TYR A 78 -8.78 8.37 -1.70
CA TYR A 78 -9.44 7.86 -0.48
C TYR A 78 -9.29 8.80 0.72
N TRP A 79 -8.48 9.85 0.61
CA TRP A 79 -8.28 10.85 1.65
C TRP A 79 -9.20 12.08 1.51
N LEU A 80 -9.53 12.47 0.27
CA LEU A 80 -10.47 13.54 -0.08
C LEU A 80 -11.94 13.09 0.07
#